data_AF-A0A5N6VF66-F1
#
_entry.id   AF-A0A5N6VF66-F1
#
_cell.length_a   1.000
_cell.length_b   1.000
_cell.length_c   1.000
_cell.angle_alpha   90.00
_cell.angle_beta   90.00
_cell.angle_gamma   90.00
#
_symmetry.space_group_name_H-M   'P 1'
#
loop_
_entity.id
_entity.type
_entity.pdbx_description
1 polymer ?
#
loop_
_entity_poly.entity_id
_entity_poly.type
_entity_poly.pdbx_seq_one_letter_code
_entity_poly.pdbx_strand_id
1 'polypeptide(L)'
;MNVVNFMANQPITDTTPTDIIGLNQSQSTSSRSVGHSPLNFNNATSPHVLGNAYNGVRSRPPSSNTASASPSQPSERDEFQDIFSELLTGTEHEIAFLVRHFSENLGPWLDVSDSTRFFEVHVPIRAINDPLLNFAIAALAAKHLGRMKGATSPTSGGMFTSPATMEIYPNAAQVDWFLKATNYYYIAASRMNSAISEAYTSVSSSAILEESAIQIASRWLSSQPQQSSSAAEEAAASTFSRKAENILAASTIMTMYKILDEPAENWQSHLSGIKSLFDSLIEVHSGTSPIPCLLPQGARAAFWNLARLDYLSAYINRVPTQFDQDNFSLWRAAGISIDESGNISLDAKDMTDKALSHEDLAANSVTWLVAKVINFLAESKKSQWEQLTGHTSSDPPTPSSAPYPSTSTWLKLCFDFQTWFEGLPETFRPCLRLDHPKDLTKLPEIIYLPFPEIFYGLTSCAATMQQYHFGRLALSLNRPPDAVSGPSTAFDRLQGYRELMKETEYRGREICGIALGRPRSAARVYTIPLLFAVGQCFENPEERQIVVDLLRGIEADLGWETSVRIQKLEASWAQR
;
A
#
# COMPACT_ATOMS: atom_id res chain seq x y z
N MET A 1 -32.79 -14.41 -24.18
CA MET A 1 -33.71 -13.74 -25.12
C MET A 1 -33.82 -12.28 -24.71
N ASN A 2 -32.92 -11.45 -25.24
CA ASN A 2 -33.09 -10.02 -25.55
C ASN A 2 -31.71 -9.49 -25.95
N VAL A 3 -31.61 -9.24 -27.25
CA VAL A 3 -30.48 -8.71 -28.00
C VAL A 3 -30.54 -7.19 -27.87
N VAL A 4 -29.44 -6.53 -27.50
CA VAL A 4 -29.30 -5.09 -27.71
C VAL A 4 -28.20 -4.88 -28.74
N ASN A 5 -28.65 -4.37 -29.89
CA ASN A 5 -27.90 -4.14 -31.10
C ASN A 5 -26.82 -3.06 -30.95
N PHE A 6 -25.69 -3.33 -31.60
CA PHE A 6 -24.77 -2.33 -32.11
C PHE A 6 -25.49 -1.38 -33.09
N MET A 7 -25.26 -0.08 -32.96
CA MET A 7 -25.49 0.88 -34.05
C MET A 7 -24.17 1.48 -34.50
N ALA A 8 -23.92 1.32 -35.79
CA ALA A 8 -22.78 1.83 -36.54
C ALA A 8 -23.06 3.24 -37.08
N ASN A 9 -21.95 3.95 -37.30
CA ASN A 9 -21.73 5.23 -38.00
C ASN A 9 -22.72 5.61 -39.12
N GLN A 10 -22.95 6.92 -39.25
CA GLN A 10 -22.89 7.63 -40.54
C GLN A 10 -22.41 9.08 -40.39
N PRO A 11 -21.85 9.67 -41.47
CA PRO A 11 -20.91 10.80 -41.42
C PRO A 11 -21.62 12.14 -41.65
N ILE A 12 -21.01 13.24 -41.18
CA ILE A 12 -21.40 14.60 -41.59
C ILE A 12 -20.18 15.35 -42.11
N THR A 13 -20.48 16.06 -43.19
CA THR A 13 -19.69 16.70 -44.23
C THR A 13 -18.96 17.98 -43.82
N ASP A 14 -17.78 18.15 -44.42
CA ASP A 14 -17.11 19.36 -44.89
C ASP A 14 -17.74 20.74 -44.55
N THR A 15 -16.99 21.54 -43.80
CA THR A 15 -16.87 22.99 -44.03
C THR A 15 -15.43 23.43 -43.76
N THR A 16 -14.82 24.07 -44.76
CA THR A 16 -13.51 24.77 -44.67
C THR A 16 -13.76 26.28 -44.88
N PRO A 17 -12.74 27.16 -44.78
CA PRO A 17 -12.38 27.85 -43.56
C PRO A 17 -12.51 29.38 -43.69
N THR A 18 -12.55 30.11 -42.58
CA THR A 18 -12.44 31.58 -42.60
C THR A 18 -11.08 32.00 -42.09
N ASP A 19 -10.29 32.55 -43.01
CA ASP A 19 -9.03 33.23 -42.78
C ASP A 19 -9.17 34.39 -41.77
N ILE A 20 -8.27 34.45 -40.79
CA ILE A 20 -7.85 35.72 -40.20
C ILE A 20 -6.32 35.79 -40.27
N ILE A 21 -5.88 36.65 -41.18
CA ILE A 21 -4.50 37.06 -41.40
C ILE A 21 -4.04 37.97 -40.25
N GLY A 22 -2.88 37.62 -39.70
CA GLY A 22 -1.79 38.58 -39.49
C GLY A 22 -1.73 39.29 -38.15
N LEU A 23 -0.73 38.93 -37.35
CA LEU A 23 0.25 39.90 -36.88
C LEU A 23 1.60 39.22 -36.67
N ASN A 24 2.60 39.85 -37.26
CA ASN A 24 3.96 39.40 -37.49
C ASN A 24 4.85 39.86 -36.32
N GLN A 25 5.91 39.07 -36.09
CA GLN A 25 7.22 39.47 -35.55
C GLN A 25 7.34 39.90 -34.08
N SER A 26 8.15 39.15 -33.33
CA SER A 26 9.53 39.59 -33.07
C SER A 26 10.38 38.47 -32.45
N GLN A 27 11.40 38.05 -33.21
CA GLN A 27 12.58 37.37 -32.69
C GLN A 27 13.39 38.36 -31.85
N SER A 28 13.93 37.91 -30.71
CA SER A 28 15.15 38.50 -30.15
C SER A 28 15.93 37.48 -29.34
N THR A 29 16.96 36.96 -29.98
CA THR A 29 18.19 36.42 -29.38
C THR A 29 19.02 37.54 -28.75
N SER A 30 19.50 37.38 -27.51
CA SER A 30 20.77 37.96 -27.01
C SER A 30 21.07 37.36 -25.64
N SER A 31 22.03 36.45 -25.48
CA SER A 31 23.48 36.66 -25.33
C SER A 31 23.93 36.89 -23.89
N ARG A 32 24.85 36.02 -23.47
CA ARG A 32 25.72 36.07 -22.28
C ARG A 32 26.30 37.47 -22.02
N SER A 33 26.37 37.86 -20.75
CA SER A 33 27.48 38.70 -20.26
C SER A 33 27.98 38.22 -18.89
N VAL A 34 29.30 38.15 -18.80
CA VAL A 34 30.13 37.84 -17.64
C VAL A 34 30.30 39.10 -16.78
N GLY A 35 30.42 38.90 -15.46
CA GLY A 35 31.18 39.80 -14.57
C GLY A 35 30.34 40.56 -13.55
N HIS A 36 30.46 40.19 -12.27
CA HIS A 36 31.13 40.98 -11.23
C HIS A 36 30.97 40.31 -9.84
N SER A 37 32.11 40.09 -9.18
CA SER A 37 32.24 39.60 -7.81
C SER A 37 31.80 40.63 -6.75
N PRO A 38 31.50 40.19 -5.50
CA PRO A 38 30.73 40.96 -4.54
C PRO A 38 31.59 41.89 -3.66
N LEU A 39 30.97 42.97 -3.20
CA LEU A 39 31.51 43.89 -2.20
C LEU A 39 31.36 43.31 -0.79
N ASN A 40 32.52 43.16 -0.13
CA ASN A 40 32.69 43.00 1.31
C ASN A 40 32.13 44.21 2.07
N PHE A 41 31.35 43.97 3.13
CA PHE A 41 31.31 44.85 4.29
C PHE A 41 31.29 44.03 5.57
N ASN A 42 32.45 43.98 6.24
CA ASN A 42 32.56 43.70 7.66
C ASN A 42 31.98 44.89 8.44
N ASN A 43 31.21 44.62 9.49
CA ASN A 43 31.48 45.25 10.77
C ASN A 43 30.84 44.49 11.95
N ALA A 44 31.67 44.34 12.98
CA ALA A 44 31.40 43.71 14.25
C ALA A 44 30.62 44.64 15.18
N THR A 45 29.78 44.06 16.05
CA THR A 45 29.64 44.49 17.45
C THR A 45 28.87 43.44 18.25
N SER A 46 29.54 42.81 19.23
CA SER A 46 28.92 42.12 20.37
C SER A 46 28.17 43.11 21.28
N PRO A 47 27.33 42.60 22.19
CA PRO A 47 27.58 42.97 23.58
C PRO A 47 27.49 41.82 24.60
N HIS A 48 28.36 42.02 25.59
CA HIS A 48 28.60 41.37 26.86
C HIS A 48 27.42 40.87 27.70
N VAL A 49 27.73 39.74 28.33
CA VAL A 49 27.34 39.20 29.64
C VAL A 49 27.18 40.26 30.74
N LEU A 50 26.09 40.14 31.52
CA LEU A 50 25.97 40.70 32.86
C LEU A 50 25.26 39.66 33.75
N GLY A 51 25.99 39.12 34.71
CA GLY A 51 25.48 38.25 35.75
C GLY A 51 24.76 39.04 36.85
N ASN A 52 23.84 38.38 37.54
CA ASN A 52 23.42 38.77 38.88
C ASN A 52 23.02 37.53 39.68
N ALA A 53 23.73 37.36 40.79
CA ALA A 53 23.47 36.37 41.82
C ALA A 53 22.46 36.94 42.83
N TYR A 54 21.50 36.13 43.27
CA TYR A 54 20.82 36.32 44.56
C TYR A 54 20.57 34.98 45.23
N ASN A 55 21.33 34.74 46.31
CA ASN A 55 21.08 33.71 47.31
C ASN A 55 19.87 34.08 48.17
N GLY A 56 18.98 33.11 48.40
CA GLY A 56 17.89 33.19 49.37
C GLY A 56 17.73 31.87 50.11
N VAL A 57 18.46 31.72 51.21
CA VAL A 57 18.36 30.60 52.16
C VAL A 57 17.11 30.78 53.02
N ARG A 58 16.25 29.75 53.09
CA ARG A 58 15.31 29.55 54.21
C ARG A 58 15.26 28.07 54.61
N SER A 59 15.53 27.85 55.89
CA SER A 59 15.71 26.58 56.58
C SER A 59 14.46 26.17 57.37
N ARG A 60 14.17 24.85 57.42
CA ARG A 60 13.41 24.15 58.49
C ARG A 60 13.70 22.62 58.42
N PRO A 61 13.42 21.81 59.48
CA PRO A 61 14.41 21.01 60.20
C PRO A 61 14.25 19.48 59.97
N PRO A 62 15.09 18.62 60.58
CA PRO A 62 15.30 17.25 60.15
C PRO A 62 14.44 16.23 60.91
N SER A 63 14.08 15.14 60.23
CA SER A 63 13.78 13.87 60.88
C SER A 63 14.09 12.71 59.93
N SER A 64 14.89 11.80 60.47
CA SER A 64 15.48 10.58 59.94
C SER A 64 14.48 9.50 59.49
N ASN A 65 14.79 8.82 58.38
CA ASN A 65 15.06 7.37 58.40
C ASN A 65 15.62 6.92 57.03
N THR A 66 16.87 6.48 57.08
CA THR A 66 17.65 5.86 56.01
C THR A 66 17.19 4.43 55.74
N ALA A 67 16.76 4.16 54.52
CA ALA A 67 16.96 2.86 53.86
C ALA A 67 17.63 3.17 52.52
N SER A 68 18.88 2.71 52.36
CA SER A 68 19.67 2.91 51.16
C SER A 68 19.07 2.10 50.00
N ALA A 69 18.49 2.78 49.03
CA ALA A 69 18.39 2.27 47.67
C ALA A 69 19.37 3.08 46.83
N SER A 70 20.50 2.48 46.48
CA SER A 70 21.40 3.04 45.47
C SER A 70 20.60 3.19 44.17
N PRO A 71 20.68 4.33 43.47
CA PRO A 71 20.19 4.39 42.10
C PRO A 71 21.04 3.41 41.29
N SER A 72 20.40 2.44 40.65
CA SER A 72 21.04 1.57 39.66
C SER A 72 21.69 2.47 38.63
N GLN A 73 23.02 2.55 38.61
CA GLN A 73 23.71 3.23 37.53
C GLN A 73 23.42 2.46 36.24
N PRO A 74 23.13 3.15 35.12
CA PRO A 74 23.11 2.50 33.82
C PRO A 74 24.45 1.79 33.62
N SER A 75 24.45 0.60 33.03
CA SER A 75 25.73 -0.06 32.76
C SER A 75 26.51 0.77 31.73
N GLU A 76 27.85 0.78 31.77
CA GLU A 76 28.69 1.49 30.78
C GLU A 76 28.35 1.10 29.33
N ARG A 77 27.75 -0.09 29.15
CA ARG A 77 27.23 -0.58 27.86
C ARG A 77 25.96 0.16 27.43
N ASP A 78 25.08 0.52 28.36
CA ASP A 78 23.85 1.28 28.09
C ASP A 78 24.18 2.73 27.72
N GLU A 79 25.11 3.36 28.44
CA GLU A 79 25.60 4.71 28.09
C GLU A 79 26.29 4.70 26.72
N PHE A 80 27.12 3.69 26.42
CA PHE A 80 27.75 3.56 25.12
C PHE A 80 26.72 3.33 24.00
N GLN A 81 25.69 2.52 24.24
CA GLN A 81 24.66 2.19 23.26
C GLN A 81 23.69 3.36 23.05
N ASP A 82 23.41 4.16 24.07
CA ASP A 82 22.63 5.40 23.99
C ASP A 82 23.42 6.50 23.27
N ILE A 83 24.71 6.71 23.59
CA ILE A 83 25.58 7.67 22.88
C ILE A 83 25.74 7.26 21.42
N PHE A 84 25.93 5.96 21.13
CA PHE A 84 26.05 5.46 19.76
C PHE A 84 24.71 5.59 19.02
N SER A 85 23.58 5.39 19.69
CA SER A 85 22.25 5.63 19.12
C SER A 85 21.98 7.12 18.88
N GLU A 86 22.42 8.02 19.75
CA GLU A 86 22.30 9.47 19.60
C GLU A 86 23.22 9.99 18.47
N LEU A 87 24.41 9.41 18.30
CA LEU A 87 25.33 9.73 17.20
C LEU A 87 24.86 9.17 15.84
N LEU A 88 24.10 8.07 15.86
CA LEU A 88 23.53 7.40 14.67
C LEU A 88 22.10 7.85 14.34
N THR A 89 21.41 8.53 15.25
CA THR A 89 20.09 9.13 15.01
C THR A 89 20.27 10.56 14.52
N GLY A 90 19.52 10.88 13.46
CA GLY A 90 19.56 12.19 12.82
C GLY A 90 19.24 13.35 13.73
N THR A 91 19.78 14.52 13.38
CA THR A 91 19.43 15.82 13.97
C THR A 91 17.92 16.09 13.88
N GLU A 92 17.42 17.08 14.64
CA GLU A 92 16.03 17.56 14.53
C GLU A 92 15.63 17.85 13.06
N HIS A 93 16.54 18.47 12.30
CA HIS A 93 16.34 18.73 10.87
C HIS A 93 16.17 17.45 10.05
N GLU A 94 16.98 16.43 10.30
CA GLU A 94 16.90 15.15 9.58
C GLU A 94 15.58 14.44 9.83
N ILE A 95 15.15 14.36 11.09
CA ILE A 95 13.87 13.76 11.45
C ILE A 95 12.73 14.55 10.80
N ALA A 96 12.77 15.88 10.87
CA ALA A 96 11.75 16.72 10.23
C ALA A 96 11.69 16.51 8.70
N PHE A 97 12.84 16.42 8.03
CA PHE A 97 12.93 16.10 6.61
C PHE A 97 12.35 14.71 6.29
N LEU A 98 12.70 13.68 7.07
CA LEU A 98 12.22 12.31 6.84
C LEU A 98 10.72 12.16 7.11
N VAL A 99 10.19 12.78 8.16
CA VAL A 99 8.76 12.78 8.48
C VAL A 99 7.97 13.50 7.40
N ARG A 100 8.46 14.65 6.90
CA ARG A 100 7.83 15.35 5.78
C ARG A 100 7.88 14.51 4.50
N HIS A 101 9.03 13.91 4.19
CA HIS A 101 9.19 13.03 3.02
C HIS A 101 8.20 11.85 3.08
N PHE A 102 8.04 11.23 4.25
CA PHE A 102 7.05 10.18 4.45
C PHE A 102 5.63 10.69 4.23
N SER A 103 5.23 11.78 4.89
CA SER A 103 3.87 12.33 4.78
C SER A 103 3.52 12.68 3.32
N GLU A 104 4.41 13.32 2.56
CA GLU A 104 4.10 13.75 1.20
C GLU A 104 4.19 12.62 0.16
N ASN A 105 5.07 11.63 0.36
CA ASN A 105 5.38 10.65 -0.69
C ASN A 105 4.96 9.22 -0.37
N LEU A 106 5.02 8.79 0.89
CA LEU A 106 4.90 7.39 1.31
C LEU A 106 3.60 7.09 2.07
N GLY A 107 3.16 8.01 2.93
CA GLY A 107 1.86 7.97 3.59
C GLY A 107 0.70 7.74 2.61
N PRO A 108 0.63 8.48 1.47
CA PRO A 108 -0.39 8.27 0.46
C PRO A 108 -0.44 6.84 -0.10
N TRP A 109 0.69 6.12 -0.15
CA TRP A 109 0.70 4.73 -0.61
C TRP A 109 -0.11 3.85 0.33
N LEU A 110 -0.02 4.10 1.62
CA LEU A 110 -0.71 3.35 2.65
C LEU A 110 -2.20 3.76 2.73
N ASP A 111 -2.57 4.96 2.30
CA ASP A 111 -3.94 5.48 2.38
C ASP A 111 -4.75 5.36 1.06
N VAL A 112 -4.33 4.51 0.11
CA VAL A 112 -4.98 4.43 -1.22
C VAL A 112 -6.49 4.15 -1.18
N SER A 113 -6.98 3.49 -0.13
CA SER A 113 -8.40 3.21 0.12
C SER A 113 -8.87 3.73 1.48
N ASP A 114 -8.24 4.80 1.95
CA ASP A 114 -8.59 5.50 3.19
C ASP A 114 -8.65 7.02 2.95
N SER A 115 -9.87 7.52 2.68
CA SER A 115 -10.12 8.96 2.53
C SER A 115 -9.79 9.79 3.78
N THR A 116 -9.67 9.14 4.96
CA THR A 116 -9.29 9.82 6.21
C THR A 116 -7.79 10.07 6.32
N ARG A 117 -6.99 9.48 5.43
CA ARG A 117 -5.54 9.72 5.30
C ARG A 117 -4.79 9.43 6.60
N PHE A 118 -5.06 8.27 7.21
CA PHE A 118 -4.50 7.93 8.51
C PHE A 118 -2.96 7.93 8.51
N PHE A 119 -2.32 7.29 7.54
CA PHE A 119 -0.86 7.23 7.47
C PHE A 119 -0.22 8.54 7.02
N GLU A 120 -0.84 9.28 6.12
CA GLU A 120 -0.33 10.55 5.60
C GLU A 120 -0.46 11.68 6.62
N VAL A 121 -1.57 11.76 7.36
CA VAL A 121 -1.88 12.89 8.25
C VAL A 121 -1.75 12.53 9.72
N HIS A 122 -2.40 11.45 10.17
CA HIS A 122 -2.51 11.17 11.61
C HIS A 122 -1.24 10.55 12.19
N VAL A 123 -0.59 9.63 11.47
CA VAL A 123 0.62 8.95 11.93
C VAL A 123 1.79 9.93 12.17
N PRO A 124 2.11 10.90 11.28
CA PRO A 124 3.13 11.92 11.54
C PRO A 124 2.84 12.77 12.78
N ILE A 125 1.57 13.13 13.03
CA ILE A 125 1.17 13.89 14.22
C ILE A 125 1.41 13.05 15.49
N ARG A 126 1.06 11.76 15.45
CA ARG A 126 1.25 10.84 16.58
C ARG A 126 2.75 10.59 16.86
N ALA A 127 3.57 10.54 15.82
CA ALA A 127 5.02 10.34 15.91
C ALA A 127 5.75 11.42 16.73
N ILE A 128 5.18 12.62 16.88
CA ILE A 128 5.75 13.69 17.74
C ILE A 128 5.95 13.19 19.18
N ASN A 129 5.02 12.37 19.68
CA ASN A 129 5.03 11.88 21.07
C ASN A 129 5.22 10.36 21.17
N ASP A 130 5.42 9.68 20.03
CA ASP A 130 5.58 8.23 19.96
C ASP A 130 6.87 7.88 19.21
N PRO A 131 7.97 7.59 19.94
CA PRO A 131 9.25 7.26 19.34
C PRO A 131 9.21 6.05 18.42
N LEU A 132 8.36 5.05 18.68
CA LEU A 132 8.23 3.87 17.83
C LEU A 132 7.74 4.29 16.44
N LEU A 133 6.69 5.11 16.38
CA LEU A 133 6.19 5.64 15.10
C LEU A 133 7.22 6.53 14.42
N ASN A 134 7.89 7.41 15.17
CA ASN A 134 8.89 8.31 14.61
C ASN A 134 10.03 7.55 13.91
N PHE A 135 10.59 6.54 14.58
CA PHE A 135 11.67 5.74 14.00
C PHE A 135 11.19 4.80 12.89
N ALA A 136 9.95 4.27 12.96
CA ALA A 136 9.38 3.51 11.85
C ALA A 136 9.22 4.37 10.58
N ILE A 137 8.71 5.59 10.73
CA ILE A 137 8.61 6.58 9.65
C ILE A 137 9.99 6.90 9.07
N ALA A 138 10.95 7.24 9.93
CA ALA A 138 12.30 7.59 9.53
C ALA A 138 12.99 6.44 8.78
N ALA A 139 12.80 5.20 9.25
CA ALA A 139 13.34 4.00 8.60
C ALA A 139 12.81 3.84 7.17
N LEU A 140 11.49 3.90 6.97
CA LEU A 140 10.89 3.74 5.65
C LEU A 140 11.26 4.89 4.71
N ALA A 141 11.24 6.14 5.21
CA ALA A 141 11.63 7.32 4.44
C ALA A 141 13.09 7.25 3.98
N ALA A 142 14.01 6.94 4.90
CA ALA A 142 15.42 6.78 4.57
C ALA A 142 15.64 5.64 3.58
N LYS A 143 14.96 4.50 3.73
CA LYS A 143 15.07 3.38 2.79
C LYS A 143 14.66 3.79 1.38
N HIS A 144 13.51 4.47 1.26
CA HIS A 144 13.04 4.99 -0.01
C HIS A 144 14.04 5.98 -0.62
N LEU A 145 14.58 6.93 0.17
CA LEU A 145 15.61 7.85 -0.32
C LEU A 145 16.87 7.12 -0.81
N GLY A 146 17.28 6.03 -0.15
CA GLY A 146 18.38 5.18 -0.62
C GLY A 146 18.11 4.60 -2.01
N ARG A 147 16.90 4.10 -2.24
CA ARG A 147 16.46 3.60 -3.56
C ARG A 147 16.40 4.71 -4.61
N MET A 148 16.02 5.91 -4.19
CA MET A 148 15.98 7.11 -5.04
C MET A 148 17.32 7.86 -5.16
N LYS A 149 18.42 7.32 -4.60
CA LYS A 149 19.76 7.95 -4.60
C LYS A 149 19.75 9.38 -4.02
N GLY A 150 18.93 9.59 -2.99
CA GLY A 150 18.73 10.89 -2.33
C GLY A 150 17.86 11.88 -3.11
N ALA A 151 17.33 11.50 -4.27
CA ALA A 151 16.37 12.33 -4.99
C ALA A 151 15.00 12.30 -4.29
N THR A 152 14.43 13.48 -4.06
CA THR A 152 13.02 13.61 -3.74
C THR A 152 12.26 13.85 -5.03
N SER A 153 11.11 13.19 -5.19
CA SER A 153 10.19 13.58 -6.27
C SER A 153 9.77 15.02 -6.01
N PRO A 154 9.85 15.94 -6.98
CA PRO A 154 9.34 17.28 -6.78
C PRO A 154 7.83 17.18 -6.56
N THR A 155 7.39 17.28 -5.31
CA THR A 155 5.98 17.54 -4.99
C THR A 155 5.64 18.81 -5.77
N SER A 156 4.66 18.72 -6.66
CA SER A 156 4.26 19.81 -7.56
C SER A 156 3.57 20.93 -6.77
N GLY A 157 4.32 21.55 -5.86
CA GLY A 157 3.98 22.76 -5.13
C GLY A 157 4.48 23.93 -5.96
N GLY A 158 3.60 24.55 -6.72
CA GLY A 158 3.91 25.62 -7.68
C GLY A 158 4.33 26.95 -7.04
N MET A 159 5.22 26.92 -6.05
CA MET A 159 5.72 28.12 -5.40
C MET A 159 7.08 28.51 -6.02
N PHE A 160 7.17 29.73 -6.54
CA PHE A 160 8.39 30.26 -7.18
C PHE A 160 9.47 30.69 -6.17
N THR A 161 9.34 30.31 -4.89
CA THR A 161 10.29 30.65 -3.82
C THR A 161 11.28 29.53 -3.59
N SER A 162 12.35 29.81 -2.83
CA SER A 162 13.24 28.76 -2.33
C SER A 162 12.45 27.72 -1.51
N PRO A 163 12.81 26.42 -1.58
CA PRO A 163 12.16 25.38 -0.81
C PRO A 163 12.37 25.59 0.70
N ALA A 164 11.43 25.12 1.53
CA ALA A 164 11.57 25.20 2.97
C ALA A 164 12.71 24.29 3.49
N THR A 165 13.21 24.58 4.69
CA THR A 165 14.32 23.80 5.30
C THR A 165 14.02 22.30 5.39
N MET A 166 12.77 21.93 5.66
CA MET A 166 12.34 20.52 5.76
C MET A 166 12.14 19.83 4.40
N GLU A 167 12.29 20.55 3.27
CA GLU A 167 12.21 19.99 1.91
C GLU A 167 13.58 19.60 1.36
N ILE A 168 14.65 20.08 2.00
CA ILE A 168 16.01 19.92 1.52
C ILE A 168 16.82 19.19 2.58
N TYR A 169 17.52 18.15 2.13
CA TYR A 169 18.58 17.53 2.91
C TYR A 169 19.95 17.84 2.28
N PRO A 170 20.87 18.50 3.00
CA PRO A 170 22.19 18.84 2.48
C PRO A 170 22.96 17.61 1.99
N ASN A 171 23.50 17.68 0.77
CA ASN A 171 24.27 16.60 0.15
C ASN A 171 23.53 15.24 0.13
N ALA A 172 22.19 15.23 -0.04
CA ALA A 172 21.37 14.02 -0.01
C ALA A 172 21.91 12.87 -0.88
N ALA A 173 22.52 13.16 -2.03
CA ALA A 173 23.10 12.15 -2.91
C ALA A 173 24.37 11.45 -2.35
N GLN A 174 25.03 12.04 -1.35
CA GLN A 174 26.24 11.50 -0.71
C GLN A 174 25.94 10.78 0.61
N VAL A 175 24.70 10.86 1.10
CA VAL A 175 24.28 10.24 2.35
C VAL A 175 24.11 8.74 2.15
N ASP A 176 24.65 7.95 3.09
CA ASP A 176 24.32 6.53 3.18
C ASP A 176 22.93 6.36 3.80
N TRP A 177 21.91 6.50 2.96
CA TRP A 177 20.52 6.37 3.35
C TRP A 177 20.16 4.96 3.79
N PHE A 178 20.78 3.92 3.24
CA PHE A 178 20.52 2.54 3.64
C PHE A 178 21.04 2.24 5.05
N LEU A 179 22.19 2.81 5.42
CA LEU A 179 22.70 2.75 6.78
C LEU A 179 21.74 3.45 7.77
N LYS A 180 21.32 4.68 7.46
CA LYS A 180 20.32 5.42 8.27
C LYS A 180 19.03 4.63 8.41
N ALA A 181 18.52 4.08 7.31
CA ALA A 181 17.32 3.28 7.26
C ALA A 181 17.41 2.05 8.19
N THR A 182 18.53 1.33 8.12
CA THR A 182 18.78 0.15 8.96
C THR A 182 18.88 0.51 10.44
N ASN A 183 19.54 1.62 10.77
CA ASN A 183 19.64 2.10 12.15
C ASN A 183 18.27 2.46 12.73
N TYR A 184 17.49 3.25 12.00
CA TYR A 184 16.13 3.61 12.43
C TYR A 184 15.22 2.40 12.54
N TYR A 185 15.32 1.44 11.61
CA TYR A 185 14.56 0.20 11.68
C TYR A 185 14.91 -0.61 12.93
N TYR A 186 16.19 -0.73 13.25
CA TYR A 186 16.66 -1.41 14.46
C TYR A 186 16.10 -0.75 15.73
N ILE A 187 16.14 0.58 15.81
CA ILE A 187 15.60 1.31 16.96
C ILE A 187 14.10 1.10 17.07
N ALA A 188 13.35 1.19 15.96
CA ALA A 188 11.92 0.94 15.95
C ALA A 188 11.59 -0.49 16.43
N ALA A 189 12.28 -1.51 15.90
CA ALA A 189 12.10 -2.91 16.29
C ALA A 189 12.46 -3.18 17.76
N SER A 190 13.52 -2.54 18.27
CA SER A 190 13.92 -2.61 19.68
C SER A 190 12.82 -2.01 20.58
N ARG A 191 12.33 -0.80 20.25
CA ARG A 191 11.27 -0.13 21.01
C ARG A 191 9.97 -0.93 21.00
N MET A 192 9.64 -1.54 19.88
CA MET A 192 8.46 -2.39 19.75
C MET A 192 8.54 -3.62 20.66
N ASN A 193 9.71 -4.27 20.74
CA ASN A 193 9.93 -5.40 21.64
C ASN A 193 9.91 -4.98 23.13
N SER A 194 10.48 -3.83 23.47
CA SER A 194 10.40 -3.29 24.84
C SER A 194 8.97 -2.99 25.28
N ALA A 195 8.04 -2.75 24.35
CA ALA A 195 6.63 -2.57 24.69
C ALA A 195 5.93 -3.85 25.20
N ILE A 196 6.53 -5.02 24.98
CA ILE A 196 6.03 -6.35 25.41
C ILE A 196 6.68 -6.77 26.73
N SER A 197 7.97 -6.49 26.89
CA SER A 197 8.75 -6.96 28.03
C SER A 197 8.86 -5.89 29.12
N GLU A 198 8.04 -5.98 30.17
CA GLU A 198 8.37 -5.35 31.48
C GLU A 198 9.57 -6.06 32.16
N ALA A 199 9.88 -7.29 31.75
CA ALA A 199 11.01 -8.06 32.22
C ALA A 199 12.20 -7.91 31.26
N TYR A 200 13.34 -7.45 31.79
CA TYR A 200 14.64 -7.29 31.13
C TYR A 200 15.19 -8.61 30.56
N THR A 201 14.59 -9.18 29.52
CA THR A 201 15.20 -10.24 28.73
C THR A 201 16.00 -9.59 27.61
N SER A 202 17.33 -9.73 27.66
CA SER A 202 18.22 -9.24 26.61
C SER A 202 17.99 -10.04 25.33
N VAL A 203 17.16 -9.52 24.42
CA VAL A 203 16.98 -10.12 23.09
C VAL A 203 18.22 -9.82 22.24
N SER A 204 18.77 -10.83 21.55
CA SER A 204 19.89 -10.63 20.62
C SER A 204 19.52 -9.65 19.50
N SER A 205 20.44 -8.76 19.11
CA SER A 205 20.23 -7.80 18.02
C SER A 205 19.86 -8.46 16.70
N SER A 206 20.36 -9.69 16.42
CA SER A 206 19.99 -10.45 15.23
C SER A 206 18.54 -10.93 15.27
N ALA A 207 18.08 -11.40 16.43
CA ALA A 207 16.70 -11.87 16.61
C ALA A 207 15.68 -10.73 16.48
N ILE A 208 16.03 -9.52 16.93
CA ILE A 208 15.18 -8.32 16.78
C ILE A 208 14.93 -7.98 15.31
N LEU A 209 15.90 -8.21 14.43
CA LEU A 209 15.83 -7.84 13.01
C LEU A 209 15.14 -8.89 12.13
N GLU A 210 15.20 -10.15 12.55
CA GLU A 210 14.58 -11.29 11.86
C GLU A 210 13.09 -11.44 12.19
N GLU A 211 12.67 -11.05 13.40
CA GLU A 211 11.29 -11.20 13.84
C GLU A 211 10.33 -10.26 13.09
N SER A 212 9.15 -10.78 12.72
CA SER A 212 8.12 -9.98 12.05
C SER A 212 7.46 -9.01 13.04
N ALA A 213 7.38 -7.72 12.66
CA ALA A 213 6.69 -6.70 13.45
C ALA A 213 5.23 -7.10 13.74
N ILE A 214 4.57 -7.80 12.81
CA ILE A 214 3.19 -8.27 12.97
C ILE A 214 3.10 -9.33 14.09
N GLN A 215 4.07 -10.24 14.17
CA GLN A 215 4.12 -11.25 15.24
C GLN A 215 4.40 -10.59 16.59
N ILE A 216 5.27 -9.59 16.63
CA ILE A 216 5.53 -8.77 17.83
C ILE A 216 4.23 -8.11 18.29
N ALA A 217 3.51 -7.42 17.39
CA ALA A 217 2.20 -6.81 17.68
C ALA A 217 1.17 -7.83 18.17
N SER A 218 1.11 -9.02 17.55
CA SER A 218 0.18 -10.07 17.93
C SER A 218 0.43 -10.53 19.36
N ARG A 219 1.69 -10.78 19.72
CA ARG A 219 2.06 -11.16 21.10
C ARG A 219 1.75 -10.06 22.10
N TRP A 220 2.05 -8.80 21.75
CA TRP A 220 1.73 -7.65 22.60
C TRP A 220 0.25 -7.58 22.92
N LEU A 221 -0.60 -7.83 21.92
CA LEU A 221 -2.05 -7.78 22.05
C LEU A 221 -2.58 -8.95 22.88
N SER A 222 -2.09 -10.16 22.65
CA SER A 222 -2.48 -11.35 23.41
C SER A 222 -2.04 -11.32 24.88
N SER A 223 -1.04 -10.51 25.24
CA SER A 223 -0.55 -10.41 26.62
C SER A 223 -1.33 -9.41 27.48
N GLN A 224 -2.36 -8.75 26.94
CA GLN A 224 -3.10 -7.70 27.66
C GLN A 224 -4.19 -8.31 28.54
N PRO A 225 -4.31 -7.90 29.82
CA PRO A 225 -5.34 -8.43 30.70
C PRO A 225 -6.75 -8.03 30.23
N GLN A 226 -7.69 -8.98 30.22
CA GLN A 226 -9.11 -8.70 30.02
C GLN A 226 -9.63 -7.86 31.20
N GLN A 227 -9.86 -6.56 31.00
CA GLN A 227 -10.28 -5.65 32.05
C GLN A 227 -11.81 -5.75 32.32
N SER A 228 -12.20 -5.49 33.57
CA SER A 228 -13.58 -5.53 34.08
C SER A 228 -14.02 -4.15 34.62
N SER A 229 -15.34 -3.91 34.60
CA SER A 229 -15.92 -2.60 34.29
C SER A 229 -15.80 -1.46 35.33
N SER A 230 -15.30 -0.27 34.95
CA SER A 230 -15.42 1.00 35.73
C SER A 230 -15.20 2.31 34.91
N ALA A 231 -15.56 3.50 35.43
CA ALA A 231 -15.38 4.78 34.71
C ALA A 231 -13.91 5.22 34.49
N ALA A 232 -12.97 4.73 35.30
CA ALA A 232 -11.53 4.91 35.05
C ALA A 232 -11.05 4.11 33.81
N GLU A 233 -11.87 3.16 33.37
CA GLU A 233 -11.59 2.26 32.25
C GLU A 233 -11.85 2.92 30.90
N GLU A 234 -12.75 3.91 30.76
CA GLU A 234 -12.97 4.56 29.46
C GLU A 234 -11.71 5.33 29.00
N ALA A 235 -11.06 6.04 29.93
CA ALA A 235 -9.79 6.72 29.67
C ALA A 235 -8.66 5.70 29.42
N ALA A 236 -8.64 4.59 30.17
CA ALA A 236 -7.67 3.51 29.97
C ALA A 236 -7.89 2.78 28.62
N ALA A 237 -9.13 2.55 28.22
CA ALA A 237 -9.53 1.92 26.97
C ALA A 237 -9.21 2.81 25.76
N SER A 238 -9.44 4.13 25.87
CA SER A 238 -9.00 5.09 24.85
C SER A 238 -7.48 5.10 24.71
N THR A 239 -6.75 5.06 25.82
CA THR A 239 -5.28 5.00 25.83
C THR A 239 -4.77 3.68 25.23
N PHE A 240 -5.41 2.57 25.58
CA PHE A 240 -5.13 1.24 25.03
C PHE A 240 -5.38 1.20 23.52
N SER A 241 -6.56 1.64 23.07
CA SER A 241 -6.93 1.70 21.65
C SER A 241 -5.92 2.53 20.85
N ARG A 242 -5.55 3.71 21.36
CA ARG A 242 -4.52 4.55 20.74
C ARG A 242 -3.16 3.85 20.64
N LYS A 243 -2.73 3.16 21.71
CA LYS A 243 -1.47 2.40 21.71
C LYS A 243 -1.53 1.23 20.72
N ALA A 244 -2.65 0.52 20.66
CA ALA A 244 -2.86 -0.56 19.69
C ALA A 244 -2.80 -0.04 18.24
N GLU A 245 -3.47 1.08 17.94
CA GLU A 245 -3.38 1.72 16.62
C GLU A 245 -1.94 2.14 16.27
N ASN A 246 -1.18 2.69 17.22
CA ASN A 246 0.22 3.07 16.99
C ASN A 246 1.10 1.85 16.70
N ILE A 247 0.91 0.75 17.44
CA ILE A 247 1.63 -0.51 17.22
C ILE A 247 1.26 -1.10 15.85
N LEU A 248 -0.01 -1.09 15.46
CA LEU A 248 -0.47 -1.55 14.14
C LEU A 248 0.08 -0.69 13.01
N ALA A 249 0.09 0.63 13.18
CA ALA A 249 0.66 1.57 12.21
C ALA A 249 2.16 1.36 12.05
N ALA A 250 2.91 1.26 13.15
CA ALA A 250 4.34 0.94 13.15
C ALA A 250 4.61 -0.40 12.46
N SER A 251 3.83 -1.44 12.80
CA SER A 251 3.93 -2.76 12.16
C SER A 251 3.73 -2.68 10.65
N THR A 252 2.75 -1.92 10.20
CA THR A 252 2.44 -1.74 8.78
C THR A 252 3.57 -1.01 8.06
N ILE A 253 4.11 0.06 8.64
CA ILE A 253 5.25 0.83 8.09
C ILE A 253 6.50 -0.03 8.04
N MET A 254 6.78 -0.80 9.10
CA MET A 254 7.93 -1.72 9.15
C MET A 254 7.80 -2.89 8.16
N THR A 255 6.59 -3.41 7.95
CA THR A 255 6.32 -4.39 6.88
C THR A 255 6.55 -3.77 5.50
N MET A 256 6.06 -2.55 5.26
CA MET A 256 6.32 -1.81 4.01
C MET A 256 7.83 -1.59 3.80
N TYR A 257 8.58 -1.28 4.87
CA TYR A 257 10.03 -1.18 4.84
C TYR A 257 10.65 -2.48 4.35
N LYS A 258 10.23 -3.63 4.90
CA LYS A 258 10.80 -4.93 4.52
C LYS A 258 10.52 -5.25 3.05
N ILE A 259 9.29 -5.07 2.57
CA ILE A 259 8.91 -5.51 1.22
C ILE A 259 9.38 -4.58 0.09
N LEU A 260 9.76 -3.33 0.36
CA LEU A 260 10.06 -2.30 -0.65
C LEU A 260 11.12 -2.72 -1.69
N ASP A 261 12.12 -3.50 -1.27
CA ASP A 261 13.22 -4.00 -2.11
C ASP A 261 13.43 -5.52 -1.98
N GLU A 262 12.51 -6.21 -1.31
CA GLU A 262 12.58 -7.66 -1.11
C GLU A 262 11.87 -8.38 -2.27
N PRO A 263 12.43 -9.48 -2.80
CA PRO A 263 11.77 -10.33 -3.76
C PRO A 263 10.36 -10.72 -3.30
N ALA A 264 9.40 -10.60 -4.21
CA ALA A 264 8.00 -10.71 -3.83
C ALA A 264 7.55 -12.11 -3.37
N GLU A 265 8.35 -13.14 -3.68
CA GLU A 265 8.20 -14.48 -3.13
C GLU A 265 8.35 -14.51 -1.59
N ASN A 266 9.16 -13.61 -1.02
CA ASN A 266 9.45 -13.59 0.42
C ASN A 266 8.42 -12.79 1.23
N TRP A 267 7.53 -12.02 0.57
CA TRP A 267 6.56 -11.13 1.25
C TRP A 267 5.67 -11.87 2.25
N GLN A 268 5.30 -13.12 1.97
CA GLN A 268 4.46 -13.95 2.83
C GLN A 268 5.04 -14.07 4.25
N SER A 269 6.37 -14.17 4.37
CA SER A 269 7.05 -14.34 5.65
C SER A 269 6.87 -13.11 6.56
N HIS A 270 6.88 -11.91 5.98
CA HIS A 270 6.67 -10.66 6.72
C HIS A 270 5.22 -10.47 7.14
N LEU A 271 4.29 -11.08 6.41
CA LEU A 271 2.85 -11.07 6.72
C LEU A 271 2.45 -12.19 7.69
N SER A 272 3.39 -13.00 8.19
CA SER A 272 3.07 -14.09 9.11
C SER A 272 2.41 -13.57 10.38
N GLY A 273 1.28 -14.17 10.77
CA GLY A 273 0.58 -13.85 12.01
C GLY A 273 -0.52 -12.79 11.89
N ILE A 274 -0.77 -12.23 10.69
CA ILE A 274 -1.82 -11.21 10.50
C ILE A 274 -3.21 -11.70 10.94
N LYS A 275 -3.54 -12.97 10.68
CA LYS A 275 -4.83 -13.55 11.08
C LYS A 275 -5.00 -13.51 12.60
N SER A 276 -4.03 -14.06 13.33
CA SER A 276 -4.05 -14.09 14.80
C SER A 276 -4.13 -12.70 15.41
N LEU A 277 -3.40 -11.74 14.82
CA LEU A 277 -3.40 -10.36 15.28
C LEU A 277 -4.79 -9.72 15.22
N PHE A 278 -5.49 -9.85 14.09
CA PHE A 278 -6.81 -9.24 13.93
C PHE A 278 -7.93 -10.03 14.61
N ASP A 279 -7.82 -11.36 14.71
CA ASP A 279 -8.73 -12.17 15.51
C ASP A 279 -8.66 -11.72 16.99
N SER A 280 -7.47 -11.61 17.56
CA SER A 280 -7.29 -11.09 18.92
C SER A 280 -7.76 -9.64 19.07
N LEU A 281 -7.58 -8.80 18.05
CA LEU A 281 -8.04 -7.41 18.10
C LEU A 281 -9.56 -7.33 18.20
N ILE A 282 -10.27 -8.16 17.44
CA ILE A 282 -11.73 -8.23 17.50
C ILE A 282 -12.18 -8.77 18.84
N GLU A 283 -11.56 -9.83 19.36
CA GLU A 283 -11.90 -10.38 20.67
C GLU A 283 -11.78 -9.32 21.79
N VAL A 284 -10.74 -8.48 21.73
CA VAL A 284 -10.53 -7.39 22.71
C VAL A 284 -11.57 -6.28 22.57
N HIS A 285 -12.01 -5.97 21.35
CA HIS A 285 -12.99 -4.89 21.12
C HIS A 285 -14.45 -5.35 21.22
N SER A 286 -14.73 -6.65 21.04
CA SER A 286 -16.07 -7.24 21.04
C SER A 286 -16.63 -7.49 22.44
N GLY A 287 -16.41 -6.57 23.38
CA GLY A 287 -17.04 -6.61 24.70
C GLY A 287 -18.56 -6.80 24.61
N THR A 288 -19.23 -7.11 25.73
CA THR A 288 -20.65 -7.54 25.83
C THR A 288 -21.73 -6.62 25.24
N SER A 289 -21.35 -5.57 24.51
CA SER A 289 -22.24 -4.61 23.85
C SER A 289 -22.86 -5.20 22.56
N PRO A 290 -24.16 -4.95 22.32
CA PRO A 290 -24.87 -5.41 21.13
C PRO A 290 -24.60 -4.58 19.86
N ILE A 291 -23.68 -3.61 19.90
CA ILE A 291 -23.36 -2.72 18.76
C ILE A 291 -22.30 -3.40 17.87
N PRO A 292 -22.42 -3.32 16.52
CA PRO A 292 -21.37 -3.80 15.62
C PRO A 292 -19.99 -3.24 16.01
N CYS A 293 -19.07 -4.13 16.34
CA CYS A 293 -17.71 -3.78 16.72
C CYS A 293 -16.93 -3.32 15.48
N LEU A 294 -16.90 -2.01 15.22
CA LEU A 294 -16.06 -1.44 14.18
C LEU A 294 -14.62 -1.29 14.69
N LEU A 295 -13.66 -1.63 13.85
CA LEU A 295 -12.25 -1.35 14.14
C LEU A 295 -12.02 0.16 14.24
N PRO A 296 -11.22 0.62 15.22
CA PRO A 296 -10.73 2.00 15.25
C PRO A 296 -10.10 2.41 13.91
N GLN A 297 -10.18 3.70 13.57
CA GLN A 297 -9.72 4.25 12.29
C GLN A 297 -8.33 3.75 11.90
N GLY A 298 -7.35 3.84 12.80
CA GLY A 298 -5.97 3.44 12.55
C GLY A 298 -5.79 1.93 12.40
N ALA A 299 -6.55 1.15 13.17
CA ALA A 299 -6.56 -0.31 13.04
C ALA A 299 -7.15 -0.75 11.69
N ARG A 300 -8.22 -0.07 11.24
CA ARG A 300 -8.84 -0.30 9.94
C ARG A 300 -7.92 0.11 8.78
N ALA A 301 -7.25 1.26 8.88
CA ALA A 301 -6.27 1.67 7.88
C ALA A 301 -5.12 0.65 7.76
N ALA A 302 -4.59 0.16 8.89
CA ALA A 302 -3.59 -0.92 8.92
C ALA A 302 -4.14 -2.23 8.33
N PHE A 303 -5.37 -2.61 8.66
CA PHE A 303 -6.03 -3.82 8.15
C PHE A 303 -6.06 -3.83 6.62
N TRP A 304 -6.57 -2.77 5.99
CA TRP A 304 -6.68 -2.73 4.52
C TRP A 304 -5.32 -2.69 3.82
N ASN A 305 -4.29 -2.16 4.48
CA ASN A 305 -2.91 -2.30 4.01
C ASN A 305 -2.43 -3.74 3.96
N LEU A 306 -2.60 -4.43 5.08
CA LEU A 306 -2.15 -5.82 5.20
C LEU A 306 -2.99 -6.76 4.35
N ALA A 307 -4.30 -6.52 4.20
CA ALA A 307 -5.18 -7.32 3.34
C ALA A 307 -4.78 -7.24 1.85
N ARG A 308 -4.41 -6.04 1.37
CA ARG A 308 -3.90 -5.87 -0.01
C ARG A 308 -2.57 -6.59 -0.21
N LEU A 309 -1.65 -6.48 0.76
CA LEU A 309 -0.37 -7.19 0.70
C LEU A 309 -0.54 -8.70 0.77
N ASP A 310 -1.50 -9.19 1.57
CA ASP A 310 -1.79 -10.62 1.74
C ASP A 310 -2.27 -11.24 0.43
N TYR A 311 -3.29 -10.67 -0.25
CA TYR A 311 -3.73 -11.25 -1.51
C TYR A 311 -2.68 -11.16 -2.62
N LEU A 312 -1.89 -10.06 -2.67
CA LEU A 312 -0.82 -9.91 -3.66
C LEU A 312 0.28 -10.96 -3.44
N SER A 313 0.72 -11.14 -2.19
CA SER A 313 1.68 -12.18 -1.80
C SER A 313 1.15 -13.58 -2.13
N ALA A 314 -0.10 -13.86 -1.77
CA ALA A 314 -0.76 -15.14 -2.00
C ALA A 314 -0.87 -15.46 -3.50
N TYR A 315 -1.19 -14.47 -4.33
CA TYR A 315 -1.21 -14.62 -5.79
C TYR A 315 0.16 -15.00 -6.35
N ILE A 316 1.21 -14.28 -5.94
CA ILE A 316 2.59 -14.50 -6.41
C ILE A 316 3.08 -15.90 -6.01
N ASN A 317 2.84 -16.29 -4.77
CA ASN A 317 3.26 -17.58 -4.23
C ASN A 317 2.31 -18.73 -4.60
N ARG A 318 1.15 -18.43 -5.19
CA ARG A 318 0.09 -19.38 -5.54
C ARG A 318 -0.31 -20.24 -4.34
N VAL A 319 -0.60 -19.57 -3.23
CA VAL A 319 -1.08 -20.12 -1.95
C VAL A 319 -2.36 -19.39 -1.53
N PRO A 320 -3.15 -19.91 -0.58
CA PRO A 320 -4.27 -19.18 -0.01
C PRO A 320 -3.80 -17.92 0.73
N THR A 321 -4.69 -16.92 0.82
CA THR A 321 -4.54 -15.76 1.70
C THR A 321 -4.52 -16.19 3.16
N GLN A 322 -3.87 -15.41 4.02
CA GLN A 322 -3.89 -15.67 5.46
C GLN A 322 -5.17 -15.17 6.13
N PHE A 323 -5.77 -14.07 5.64
CA PHE A 323 -7.10 -13.69 6.10
C PHE A 323 -8.15 -14.70 5.63
N ASP A 324 -9.10 -14.96 6.53
CA ASP A 324 -10.27 -15.80 6.27
C ASP A 324 -11.43 -14.94 5.74
N GLN A 325 -11.85 -15.18 4.50
CA GLN A 325 -12.89 -14.44 3.79
C GLN A 325 -14.28 -14.75 4.32
N ASP A 326 -14.45 -15.91 4.95
CA ASP A 326 -15.72 -16.35 5.53
C ASP A 326 -15.90 -15.84 6.96
N ASN A 327 -14.86 -15.22 7.55
CA ASN A 327 -14.95 -14.48 8.80
C ASN A 327 -15.65 -13.12 8.58
N PHE A 328 -16.96 -13.14 8.32
CA PHE A 328 -17.73 -11.93 8.02
C PHE A 328 -17.73 -10.91 9.15
N SER A 329 -17.59 -11.32 10.42
CA SER A 329 -17.50 -10.39 11.53
C SER A 329 -16.24 -9.52 11.43
N LEU A 330 -15.10 -10.09 11.05
CA LEU A 330 -13.86 -9.33 10.80
C LEU A 330 -14.00 -8.34 9.66
N TRP A 331 -14.56 -8.77 8.54
CA TRP A 331 -14.72 -7.89 7.39
C TRP A 331 -15.74 -6.78 7.63
N ARG A 332 -16.84 -7.06 8.34
CA ARG A 332 -17.80 -6.05 8.79
C ARG A 332 -17.16 -5.07 9.79
N ALA A 333 -16.34 -5.58 10.72
CA ALA A 333 -15.58 -4.74 11.64
C ALA A 333 -14.59 -3.82 10.92
N ALA A 334 -14.00 -4.29 9.82
CA ALA A 334 -13.14 -3.51 8.94
C ALA A 334 -13.90 -2.53 8.02
N GLY A 335 -15.24 -2.51 8.08
CA GLY A 335 -16.08 -1.47 7.47
C GLY A 335 -16.68 -1.81 6.11
N ILE A 336 -16.67 -3.08 5.67
CA ILE A 336 -17.44 -3.49 4.48
C ILE A 336 -18.82 -4.04 4.84
N SER A 337 -19.84 -3.65 4.08
CA SER A 337 -21.23 -4.07 4.30
C SER A 337 -21.51 -5.40 3.61
N ILE A 338 -21.40 -6.50 4.37
CA ILE A 338 -21.68 -7.87 3.91
C ILE A 338 -22.87 -8.45 4.67
N ASP A 339 -23.84 -9.02 3.97
CA ASP A 339 -24.96 -9.74 4.59
C ASP A 339 -24.55 -11.12 5.13
N GLU A 340 -25.46 -11.85 5.80
CA GLU A 340 -25.15 -13.21 6.32
C GLU A 340 -24.95 -14.26 5.21
N SER A 341 -25.30 -13.94 3.97
CA SER A 341 -25.10 -14.80 2.81
C SER A 341 -23.80 -14.48 2.04
N GLY A 342 -23.00 -13.53 2.54
CA GLY A 342 -21.75 -13.14 1.90
C GLY A 342 -21.92 -12.20 0.70
N ASN A 343 -23.08 -11.54 0.54
CA ASN A 343 -23.30 -10.55 -0.52
C ASN A 343 -22.92 -9.15 -0.04
N ILE A 344 -22.24 -8.40 -0.92
CA ILE A 344 -21.82 -7.02 -0.67
C ILE A 344 -22.97 -6.07 -1.00
N SER A 345 -23.24 -5.10 -0.10
CA SER A 345 -24.01 -3.92 -0.43
C SER A 345 -23.09 -2.70 -0.53
N LEU A 346 -23.26 -1.94 -1.62
CA LEU A 346 -22.66 -0.62 -1.78
C LEU A 346 -23.71 0.49 -1.56
N ASP A 347 -24.91 0.22 -1.06
CA ASP A 347 -25.86 1.31 -0.79
C ASP A 347 -25.35 2.15 0.39
N ALA A 348 -25.34 3.48 0.23
CA ALA A 348 -24.95 4.43 1.28
C ALA A 348 -25.80 4.27 2.56
N LYS A 349 -27.03 3.75 2.45
CA LYS A 349 -27.90 3.46 3.60
C LYS A 349 -27.40 2.30 4.45
N ASP A 350 -26.69 1.37 3.86
CA ASP A 350 -26.19 0.15 4.50
C ASP A 350 -24.77 0.36 5.07
N MET A 351 -24.21 1.57 4.95
CA MET A 351 -22.91 1.90 5.52
C MET A 351 -23.01 2.00 7.05
N THR A 352 -22.34 1.08 7.73
CA THR A 352 -22.25 1.04 9.18
C THR A 352 -21.38 2.16 9.74
N ASP A 353 -20.28 2.48 9.06
CA ASP A 353 -19.41 3.59 9.43
C ASP A 353 -19.58 4.79 8.48
N LYS A 354 -20.11 5.89 9.01
CA LYS A 354 -20.27 7.15 8.28
C LYS A 354 -18.94 7.89 8.04
N ALA A 355 -17.84 7.46 8.67
CA ALA A 355 -16.52 7.99 8.43
C ALA A 355 -15.89 7.47 7.13
N LEU A 356 -16.37 6.34 6.60
CA LEU A 356 -15.91 5.80 5.32
C LEU A 356 -16.63 6.49 4.16
N SER A 357 -15.88 6.90 3.15
CA SER A 357 -16.47 7.36 1.89
C SER A 357 -17.04 6.19 1.08
N HIS A 358 -17.87 6.50 0.10
CA HIS A 358 -18.43 5.49 -0.82
C HIS A 358 -17.31 4.85 -1.67
N GLU A 359 -16.31 5.65 -2.02
CA GLU A 359 -15.10 5.19 -2.70
C GLU A 359 -14.26 4.25 -1.84
N ASP A 360 -14.11 4.53 -0.54
CA ASP A 360 -13.40 3.63 0.40
C ASP A 360 -14.11 2.29 0.49
N LEU A 361 -15.44 2.30 0.65
CA LEU A 361 -16.25 1.08 0.68
C LEU A 361 -16.05 0.26 -0.61
N ALA A 362 -16.20 0.88 -1.77
CA ALA A 362 -16.03 0.20 -3.06
C ALA A 362 -14.61 -0.37 -3.23
N ALA A 363 -13.57 0.38 -2.87
CA ALA A 363 -12.16 -0.05 -2.94
C ALA A 363 -11.86 -1.23 -2.01
N ASN A 364 -12.37 -1.17 -0.77
CA ASN A 364 -12.19 -2.22 0.22
C ASN A 364 -12.98 -3.49 -0.16
N SER A 365 -14.20 -3.32 -0.69
CA SER A 365 -15.01 -4.42 -1.23
C SER A 365 -14.34 -5.15 -2.39
N VAL A 366 -13.69 -4.45 -3.33
CA VAL A 366 -12.98 -5.14 -4.42
C VAL A 366 -11.76 -5.89 -3.90
N THR A 367 -11.05 -5.35 -2.90
CA THR A 367 -9.91 -6.04 -2.27
C THR A 367 -10.37 -7.38 -1.68
N TRP A 368 -11.51 -7.41 -1.00
CA TRP A 368 -12.11 -8.64 -0.48
C TRP A 368 -12.51 -9.62 -1.60
N LEU A 369 -13.15 -9.14 -2.68
CA LEU A 369 -13.50 -9.98 -3.83
C LEU A 369 -12.27 -10.59 -4.52
N VAL A 370 -11.22 -9.79 -4.72
CA VAL A 370 -9.96 -10.28 -5.30
C VAL A 370 -9.33 -11.33 -4.39
N ALA A 371 -9.35 -11.15 -3.07
CA ALA A 371 -8.87 -12.15 -2.14
C ALA A 371 -9.64 -13.49 -2.26
N LYS A 372 -10.98 -13.45 -2.43
CA LYS A 372 -11.78 -14.66 -2.73
C LYS A 372 -11.34 -15.32 -4.05
N VAL A 373 -11.03 -14.54 -5.09
CA VAL A 373 -10.48 -15.08 -6.34
C VAL A 373 -9.15 -15.78 -6.09
N ILE A 374 -8.23 -15.16 -5.34
CA ILE A 374 -6.91 -15.77 -5.06
C ILE A 374 -7.07 -17.10 -4.32
N ASN A 375 -8.01 -17.21 -3.38
CA ASN A 375 -8.28 -18.48 -2.71
C ASN A 375 -8.92 -19.52 -3.64
N PHE A 376 -9.81 -19.11 -4.52
CA PHE A 376 -10.32 -19.97 -5.59
C PHE A 376 -9.19 -20.51 -6.47
N LEU A 377 -8.19 -19.68 -6.83
CA LEU A 377 -7.02 -20.10 -7.60
C LEU A 377 -6.13 -21.09 -6.83
N ALA A 378 -5.90 -20.82 -5.55
CA ALA A 378 -5.10 -21.68 -4.69
C ALA A 378 -5.73 -23.07 -4.54
N GLU A 379 -7.04 -23.14 -4.33
CA GLU A 379 -7.78 -24.40 -4.25
C GLU A 379 -7.79 -25.12 -5.61
N SER A 380 -8.00 -24.39 -6.72
CA SER A 380 -7.94 -24.97 -8.07
C SER A 380 -6.59 -25.65 -8.35
N LYS A 381 -5.48 -24.98 -8.00
CA LYS A 381 -4.12 -25.54 -8.11
C LYS A 381 -3.94 -26.78 -7.22
N LYS A 382 -4.43 -26.74 -5.98
CA LYS A 382 -4.34 -27.86 -5.04
C LYS A 382 -5.09 -29.07 -5.58
N SER A 383 -6.33 -28.91 -6.02
CA SER A 383 -7.13 -29.98 -6.63
C SER A 383 -6.46 -30.54 -7.90
N GLN A 384 -5.90 -29.68 -8.77
CA GLN A 384 -5.15 -30.13 -9.95
C GLN A 384 -3.94 -30.99 -9.57
N TRP A 385 -3.22 -30.62 -8.51
CA TRP A 385 -2.07 -31.40 -8.03
C TRP A 385 -2.48 -32.74 -7.40
N GLU A 386 -3.55 -32.78 -6.62
CA GLU A 386 -4.09 -34.02 -6.03
C GLU A 386 -4.54 -35.00 -7.13
N GLN A 387 -5.19 -34.49 -8.17
CA GLN A 387 -5.58 -35.28 -9.34
C GLN A 387 -4.37 -35.84 -10.10
N LEU A 388 -3.29 -35.06 -10.24
CA LEU A 388 -2.09 -35.49 -10.96
C LEU A 388 -1.23 -36.48 -10.16
N THR A 389 -1.21 -36.37 -8.83
CA THR A 389 -0.36 -37.17 -7.94
C THR A 389 -1.04 -38.43 -7.40
N GLY A 390 -2.36 -38.58 -7.57
CA GLY A 390 -3.11 -39.78 -7.17
C GLY A 390 -3.21 -40.01 -5.66
N HIS A 391 -2.72 -39.08 -4.84
CA HIS A 391 -2.82 -39.14 -3.38
C HIS A 391 -4.14 -38.49 -2.94
N THR A 392 -5.21 -39.28 -2.85
CA THR A 392 -6.35 -38.90 -2.00
C THR A 392 -5.87 -38.97 -0.56
N SER A 393 -5.90 -37.85 0.17
CA SER A 393 -5.72 -37.84 1.62
C SER A 393 -6.53 -38.98 2.25
N SER A 394 -5.92 -39.76 3.15
CA SER A 394 -6.47 -40.97 3.77
C SER A 394 -7.67 -40.74 4.71
N ASP A 395 -8.20 -39.52 4.76
CA ASP A 395 -9.39 -39.21 5.54
C ASP A 395 -10.64 -39.69 4.80
N PRO A 396 -11.59 -40.33 5.49
CA PRO A 396 -12.83 -40.76 4.86
C PRO A 396 -13.56 -39.55 4.25
N PRO A 397 -14.10 -39.67 3.03
CA PRO A 397 -14.81 -38.57 2.40
C PRO A 397 -16.03 -38.21 3.25
N THR A 398 -15.99 -37.05 3.90
CA THR A 398 -17.19 -36.41 4.39
C THR A 398 -18.06 -36.04 3.18
N PRO A 399 -19.39 -36.20 3.24
CA PRO A 399 -20.30 -35.97 2.11
C PRO A 399 -20.38 -34.51 1.63
N SER A 400 -19.48 -33.63 2.07
CA SER A 400 -19.38 -32.21 1.74
C SER A 400 -18.09 -31.79 1.03
N SER A 401 -17.11 -32.68 0.80
CA SER A 401 -15.87 -32.34 0.09
C SER A 401 -16.03 -32.51 -1.43
N ALA A 402 -16.53 -31.48 -2.10
CA ALA A 402 -16.39 -31.39 -3.55
C ALA A 402 -14.90 -31.14 -3.88
N PRO A 403 -14.22 -32.00 -4.67
CA PRO A 403 -12.76 -31.96 -4.88
C PRO A 403 -12.32 -30.97 -5.96
N TYR A 404 -13.12 -29.92 -6.20
CA TYR A 404 -12.83 -28.86 -7.18
C TYR A 404 -13.56 -27.60 -6.73
N PRO A 405 -12.99 -26.39 -6.82
CA PRO A 405 -13.80 -25.20 -6.67
C PRO A 405 -14.80 -25.19 -7.84
N SER A 406 -16.07 -25.43 -7.52
CA SER A 406 -17.09 -25.79 -8.48
C SER A 406 -17.33 -24.67 -9.52
N THR A 407 -17.86 -25.05 -10.68
CA THR A 407 -18.44 -24.08 -11.63
C THR A 407 -19.43 -23.13 -10.95
N SER A 408 -20.14 -23.58 -9.91
CA SER A 408 -20.99 -22.70 -9.11
C SER A 408 -20.21 -21.63 -8.33
N THR A 409 -19.07 -21.96 -7.71
CA THR A 409 -18.20 -20.97 -7.05
C THR A 409 -17.64 -19.97 -8.05
N TRP A 410 -17.16 -20.45 -9.21
CA TRP A 410 -16.67 -19.58 -10.28
C TRP A 410 -17.77 -18.63 -10.79
N LEU A 411 -18.97 -19.16 -11.06
CA LEU A 411 -20.13 -18.35 -11.46
C LEU A 411 -20.51 -17.34 -10.38
N LYS A 412 -20.53 -17.75 -9.10
CA LYS A 412 -20.83 -16.86 -7.97
C LYS A 412 -19.84 -15.70 -7.92
N LEU A 413 -18.53 -15.95 -8.08
CA LEU A 413 -17.53 -14.88 -8.16
C LEU A 413 -17.76 -13.96 -9.36
N CYS A 414 -18.10 -14.50 -10.53
CA CYS A 414 -18.47 -13.68 -11.70
C CYS A 414 -19.68 -12.77 -11.41
N PHE A 415 -20.72 -13.30 -10.77
CA PHE A 415 -21.87 -12.53 -10.33
C PHE A 415 -21.51 -11.49 -9.28
N ASP A 416 -20.68 -11.84 -8.29
CA ASP A 416 -20.23 -10.92 -7.24
C ASP A 416 -19.50 -9.70 -7.84
N PHE A 417 -18.59 -9.92 -8.80
CA PHE A 417 -17.93 -8.81 -9.52
C PHE A 417 -18.89 -7.97 -10.35
N GLN A 418 -19.89 -8.60 -10.98
CA GLN A 418 -20.89 -7.89 -11.77
C GLN A 418 -21.75 -7.00 -10.89
N THR A 419 -22.31 -7.56 -9.81
CA THR A 419 -23.10 -6.82 -8.82
C THR A 419 -22.31 -5.68 -8.20
N TRP A 420 -21.05 -5.93 -7.82
CA TRP A 420 -20.17 -4.88 -7.29
C TRP A 420 -19.96 -3.76 -8.32
N PHE A 421 -19.70 -4.09 -9.59
CA PHE A 421 -19.48 -3.10 -10.64
C PHE A 421 -20.73 -2.25 -10.94
N GLU A 422 -21.91 -2.86 -10.89
CA GLU A 422 -23.20 -2.17 -11.08
C GLU A 422 -23.54 -1.22 -9.93
N GLY A 423 -23.02 -1.47 -8.72
CA GLY A 423 -23.22 -0.64 -7.53
C GLY A 423 -22.22 0.51 -7.36
N LEU A 424 -21.27 0.68 -8.27
CA LEU A 424 -20.23 1.70 -8.15
C LEU A 424 -20.78 3.14 -8.28
N PRO A 425 -20.22 4.11 -7.54
CA PRO A 425 -20.51 5.52 -7.76
C PRO A 425 -19.91 6.00 -9.07
N GLU A 426 -20.41 7.14 -9.56
CA GLU A 426 -19.96 7.74 -10.82
C GLU A 426 -18.46 8.10 -10.82
N THR A 427 -17.85 8.29 -9.65
CA THR A 427 -16.40 8.57 -9.49
C THR A 427 -15.50 7.45 -10.01
N PHE A 428 -16.00 6.22 -10.19
CA PHE A 428 -15.28 5.11 -10.85
C PHE A 428 -15.44 5.08 -12.37
N ARG A 429 -16.04 6.10 -12.98
CA ARG A 429 -15.95 6.29 -14.43
C ARG A 429 -14.63 6.99 -14.78
N PRO A 430 -13.92 6.53 -15.83
CA PRO A 430 -12.79 7.30 -16.36
C PRO A 430 -13.22 8.72 -16.70
N CYS A 431 -12.45 9.71 -16.26
CA CYS A 431 -12.68 11.11 -16.62
C CYS A 431 -12.33 11.37 -18.09
N LEU A 432 -11.27 10.71 -18.58
CA LEU A 432 -10.81 10.82 -19.96
C LEU A 432 -10.37 9.44 -20.46
N ARG A 433 -10.62 9.17 -21.74
CA ARG A 433 -10.21 7.95 -22.42
C ARG A 433 -9.79 8.26 -23.85
N LEU A 434 -8.62 7.78 -24.24
CA LEU A 434 -8.17 7.74 -25.63
C LEU A 434 -7.99 6.28 -26.04
N ASP A 435 -8.87 5.76 -26.90
CA ASP A 435 -8.81 4.33 -27.30
C ASP A 435 -7.60 4.00 -28.18
N HIS A 436 -7.17 4.97 -28.99
CA HIS A 436 -6.06 4.83 -29.93
C HIS A 436 -5.16 6.07 -29.84
N PRO A 437 -4.40 6.23 -28.75
CA PRO A 437 -3.51 7.37 -28.58
C PRO A 437 -2.41 7.36 -29.65
N LYS A 438 -2.01 8.55 -30.09
CA LYS A 438 -0.96 8.72 -31.10
C LYS A 438 0.39 8.90 -30.42
N ASP A 439 1.43 8.28 -30.96
CA ASP A 439 2.81 8.54 -30.55
C ASP A 439 3.26 9.90 -31.11
N LEU A 440 3.08 10.95 -30.30
CA LEU A 440 3.44 12.32 -30.68
C LEU A 440 4.96 12.54 -30.81
N THR A 441 5.79 11.60 -30.36
CA THR A 441 7.25 11.73 -30.44
C THR A 441 7.81 11.44 -31.83
N LYS A 442 7.03 10.78 -32.70
CA LYS A 442 7.44 10.34 -34.04
C LYS A 442 6.80 11.13 -35.19
N LEU A 443 6.28 12.32 -34.90
CA LEU A 443 5.71 13.19 -35.95
C LEU A 443 6.76 13.48 -37.05
N PRO A 444 6.41 13.39 -38.34
CA PRO A 444 5.04 13.38 -38.89
C PRO A 444 4.39 11.99 -39.07
N GLU A 445 5.05 10.88 -38.72
CA GLU A 445 4.48 9.54 -38.87
C GLU A 445 3.35 9.32 -37.86
N ILE A 446 2.16 8.90 -38.34
CA ILE A 446 1.03 8.59 -37.46
C ILE A 446 1.17 7.15 -36.99
N ILE A 447 1.81 6.97 -35.83
CA ILE A 447 1.89 5.68 -35.14
C ILE A 447 0.89 5.70 -33.97
N TYR A 448 0.08 4.65 -33.88
CA TYR A 448 -0.90 4.48 -32.80
C TYR A 448 -0.35 3.52 -31.76
N LEU A 449 -0.50 3.88 -30.49
CA LEU A 449 -0.13 3.00 -29.39
C LEU A 449 -1.12 1.84 -29.29
N PRO A 450 -0.66 0.63 -28.91
CA PRO A 450 -1.50 -0.56 -28.84
C PRO A 450 -2.41 -0.58 -27.62
N PHE A 451 -2.29 0.33 -26.66
CA PHE A 451 -3.14 0.41 -25.47
C PHE A 451 -3.96 1.71 -25.45
N PRO A 452 -5.15 1.69 -24.84
CA PRO A 452 -5.84 2.93 -24.54
C PRO A 452 -5.05 3.75 -23.49
N GLU A 453 -5.32 5.03 -23.40
CA GLU A 453 -4.90 5.88 -22.26
C GLU A 453 -6.14 6.22 -21.43
N ILE A 454 -6.13 5.87 -20.14
CA ILE A 454 -7.33 5.96 -19.28
C ILE A 454 -6.99 6.75 -18.02
N PHE A 455 -7.66 7.88 -17.84
CA PHE A 455 -7.43 8.78 -16.71
C PHE A 455 -8.63 8.79 -15.75
N TYR A 456 -8.34 8.65 -14.46
CA TYR A 456 -9.31 8.73 -13.36
C TYR A 456 -9.02 9.94 -12.48
N GLY A 457 -10.07 10.64 -12.06
CA GLY A 457 -9.94 11.85 -11.22
C GLY A 457 -9.45 11.55 -9.81
N LEU A 458 -9.78 10.37 -9.27
CA LEU A 458 -9.37 9.90 -7.95
C LEU A 458 -8.35 8.77 -8.05
N THR A 459 -7.31 8.86 -7.23
CA THR A 459 -6.25 7.86 -7.17
C THR A 459 -6.75 6.51 -6.64
N SER A 460 -7.64 6.54 -5.65
CA SER A 460 -8.33 5.35 -5.14
C SER A 460 -9.12 4.64 -6.24
N CYS A 461 -9.91 5.39 -7.03
CA CYS A 461 -10.68 4.82 -8.14
C CYS A 461 -9.78 4.18 -9.21
N ALA A 462 -8.66 4.83 -9.58
CA ALA A 462 -7.69 4.25 -10.52
C ALA A 462 -7.13 2.91 -10.02
N ALA A 463 -6.69 2.86 -8.76
CA ALA A 463 -6.15 1.66 -8.13
C ALA A 463 -7.20 0.54 -8.06
N THR A 464 -8.40 0.86 -7.59
CA THR A 464 -9.53 -0.06 -7.47
C THR A 464 -9.97 -0.63 -8.81
N MET A 465 -10.03 0.19 -9.87
CA MET A 465 -10.40 -0.30 -11.20
C MET A 465 -9.32 -1.20 -11.81
N GLN A 466 -8.03 -0.93 -11.55
CA GLN A 466 -6.96 -1.86 -11.91
C GLN A 466 -7.10 -3.20 -11.16
N GLN A 467 -7.41 -3.17 -9.86
CA GLN A 467 -7.65 -4.38 -9.06
C GLN A 467 -8.87 -5.17 -9.56
N TYR A 468 -9.96 -4.48 -9.91
CA TYR A 468 -11.15 -5.07 -10.52
C TYR A 468 -10.81 -5.81 -11.82
N HIS A 469 -10.10 -5.14 -12.74
CA HIS A 469 -9.69 -5.76 -14.00
C HIS A 469 -8.76 -6.95 -13.78
N PHE A 470 -7.86 -6.86 -12.80
CA PHE A 470 -6.99 -7.96 -12.42
C PHE A 470 -7.78 -9.16 -11.86
N GLY A 471 -8.72 -8.94 -10.94
CA GLY A 471 -9.58 -10.00 -10.42
C GLY A 471 -10.38 -10.70 -11.52
N ARG A 472 -10.95 -9.91 -12.45
CA ARG A 472 -11.67 -10.42 -13.63
C ARG A 472 -10.76 -11.20 -14.58
N LEU A 473 -9.54 -10.72 -14.83
CA LEU A 473 -8.55 -11.42 -15.64
C LEU A 473 -8.18 -12.76 -15.02
N ALA A 474 -7.81 -12.75 -13.73
CA ALA A 474 -7.40 -13.92 -12.98
C ALA A 474 -8.51 -14.99 -12.95
N LEU A 475 -9.75 -14.58 -12.71
CA LEU A 475 -10.92 -15.45 -12.72
C LEU A 475 -11.22 -16.03 -14.11
N SER A 476 -11.06 -15.22 -15.17
CA SER A 476 -11.29 -15.64 -16.55
C SER A 476 -10.27 -16.69 -17.00
N LEU A 477 -8.98 -16.47 -16.67
CA LEU A 477 -7.89 -17.41 -16.97
C LEU A 477 -8.02 -18.75 -16.24
N ASN A 478 -8.88 -18.85 -15.21
CA ASN A 478 -9.09 -20.05 -14.42
C ASN A 478 -10.55 -20.52 -14.50
N ARG A 479 -11.16 -20.39 -15.69
CA ARG A 479 -12.48 -20.94 -15.98
C ARG A 479 -12.48 -22.48 -15.84
N PRO A 480 -13.38 -23.07 -15.04
CA PRO A 480 -13.49 -24.53 -14.90
C PRO A 480 -13.73 -25.27 -16.22
N PRO A 481 -13.12 -26.46 -16.45
CA PRO A 481 -13.27 -27.22 -17.68
C PRO A 481 -14.70 -27.68 -17.95
N ASP A 482 -15.48 -28.03 -16.92
CA ASP A 482 -16.89 -28.43 -17.01
C ASP A 482 -17.80 -27.29 -17.46
N ALA A 483 -17.47 -26.04 -17.14
CA ALA A 483 -18.13 -24.85 -17.70
C ALA A 483 -17.91 -24.67 -19.22
N VAL A 484 -16.97 -25.42 -19.81
CA VAL A 484 -16.69 -25.49 -21.25
C VAL A 484 -17.09 -26.86 -21.83
N SER A 485 -17.10 -27.91 -21.00
CA SER A 485 -17.29 -29.32 -21.40
C SER A 485 -18.70 -29.86 -21.16
N GLY A 486 -19.64 -29.05 -20.68
CA GLY A 486 -21.06 -29.38 -20.72
C GLY A 486 -21.51 -29.76 -22.14
N PRO A 487 -22.63 -30.50 -22.32
CA PRO A 487 -23.12 -30.92 -23.62
C PRO A 487 -23.28 -29.70 -24.55
N SER A 488 -22.30 -29.52 -25.43
CA SER A 488 -22.09 -28.35 -26.27
C SER A 488 -21.48 -28.78 -27.59
N THR A 489 -21.80 -28.07 -28.66
CA THR A 489 -21.23 -28.36 -29.97
C THR A 489 -19.75 -27.94 -30.02
N ALA A 490 -19.00 -28.45 -30.99
CA ALA A 490 -17.62 -27.97 -31.22
C ALA A 490 -17.57 -26.46 -31.52
N PHE A 491 -18.63 -25.94 -32.15
CA PHE A 491 -18.79 -24.51 -32.42
C PHE A 491 -18.96 -23.71 -31.12
N ASP A 492 -19.78 -24.17 -30.19
CA ASP A 492 -19.99 -23.50 -28.89
C ASP A 492 -18.69 -23.44 -28.07
N ARG A 493 -17.89 -24.51 -28.08
CA ARG A 493 -16.57 -24.51 -27.43
C ARG A 493 -15.61 -23.51 -28.07
N LEU A 494 -15.53 -23.49 -29.40
CA LEU A 494 -14.70 -22.53 -30.13
C LEU A 494 -15.12 -21.08 -29.83
N GLN A 495 -16.42 -20.82 -29.78
CA GLN A 495 -16.96 -19.52 -29.43
C GLN A 495 -16.59 -19.13 -27.99
N GLY A 496 -16.70 -20.06 -27.04
CA GLY A 496 -16.28 -19.84 -25.66
C GLY A 496 -14.80 -19.49 -25.51
N TYR A 497 -13.90 -20.12 -26.28
CA TYR A 497 -12.48 -19.75 -26.30
C TYR A 497 -12.25 -18.34 -26.86
N ARG A 498 -12.97 -17.96 -27.92
CA ARG A 498 -12.88 -16.61 -28.50
C ARG A 498 -13.36 -15.54 -27.53
N GLU A 499 -14.44 -15.80 -26.80
CA GLU A 499 -14.96 -14.90 -25.77
C GLU A 499 -13.97 -14.74 -24.61
N LEU A 500 -13.37 -15.86 -24.17
CA LEU A 500 -12.33 -15.83 -23.15
C LEU A 500 -11.13 -14.98 -23.59
N MET A 501 -10.63 -15.20 -24.81
CA MET A 501 -9.50 -14.43 -25.36
C MET A 501 -9.81 -12.93 -25.45
N LYS A 502 -11.01 -12.57 -25.91
CA LYS A 502 -11.44 -11.16 -25.96
C LYS A 502 -11.51 -10.54 -24.57
N GLU A 503 -12.05 -11.26 -23.59
CA GLU A 503 -12.14 -10.78 -22.21
C GLU A 503 -10.74 -10.60 -21.61
N THR A 504 -9.84 -11.57 -21.75
CA THR A 504 -8.47 -11.48 -21.19
C THR A 504 -7.67 -10.35 -21.83
N GLU A 505 -7.75 -10.20 -23.16
CA GLU A 505 -7.16 -9.09 -23.90
C GLU A 505 -7.72 -7.75 -23.42
N TYR A 506 -9.04 -7.62 -23.33
CA TYR A 506 -9.69 -6.41 -22.84
C TYR A 506 -9.22 -6.04 -21.44
N ARG A 507 -9.21 -6.98 -20.48
CA ARG A 507 -8.75 -6.71 -19.11
C ARG A 507 -7.28 -6.33 -19.06
N GLY A 508 -6.43 -6.99 -19.84
CA GLY A 508 -5.01 -6.65 -19.95
C GLY A 508 -4.80 -5.22 -20.45
N ARG A 509 -5.56 -4.82 -21.48
CA ARG A 509 -5.51 -3.47 -22.06
C ARG A 509 -6.02 -2.40 -21.09
N GLU A 510 -7.06 -2.68 -20.31
CA GLU A 510 -7.55 -1.74 -19.29
C GLU A 510 -6.52 -1.54 -18.16
N ILE A 511 -5.89 -2.61 -17.67
CA ILE A 511 -4.83 -2.50 -16.64
C ILE A 511 -3.68 -1.62 -17.14
N CYS A 512 -3.18 -1.89 -18.35
CA CYS A 512 -2.10 -1.11 -18.96
C CYS A 512 -2.55 0.33 -19.27
N GLY A 513 -3.78 0.51 -19.74
CA GLY A 513 -4.29 1.84 -20.09
C GLY A 513 -4.49 2.75 -18.90
N ILE A 514 -4.91 2.20 -17.75
CA ILE A 514 -4.93 2.96 -16.50
C ILE A 514 -3.50 3.30 -16.08
N ALA A 515 -2.53 2.39 -16.23
CA ALA A 515 -1.13 2.69 -15.91
C ALA A 515 -0.53 3.78 -16.82
N LEU A 516 -0.88 3.77 -18.11
CA LEU A 516 -0.50 4.79 -19.09
C LEU A 516 -1.16 6.15 -18.82
N GLY A 517 -2.32 6.17 -18.17
CA GLY A 517 -2.93 7.40 -17.64
C GLY A 517 -2.16 8.04 -16.47
N ARG A 518 -1.05 7.43 -16.04
CA ARG A 518 -0.12 7.92 -15.01
C ARG A 518 -0.83 8.33 -13.70
N PRO A 519 -1.55 7.42 -13.03
CA PRO A 519 -2.18 7.73 -11.76
C PRO A 519 -1.12 8.09 -10.71
N ARG A 520 -1.53 8.72 -9.60
CA ARG A 520 -0.59 9.11 -8.55
C ARG A 520 0.16 7.90 -7.98
N SER A 521 1.30 8.17 -7.33
CA SER A 521 2.21 7.15 -6.78
C SER A 521 1.51 6.06 -5.96
N ALA A 522 0.52 6.43 -5.14
CA ALA A 522 -0.26 5.51 -4.32
C ALA A 522 -1.00 4.40 -5.11
N ALA A 523 -1.44 4.67 -6.34
CA ALA A 523 -2.01 3.61 -7.19
C ALA A 523 -0.90 2.76 -7.83
N ARG A 524 0.16 3.42 -8.30
CA ARG A 524 1.24 2.82 -9.10
C ARG A 524 2.03 1.75 -8.34
N VAL A 525 2.25 1.91 -7.04
CA VAL A 525 2.95 0.89 -6.23
C VAL A 525 2.23 -0.46 -6.25
N TYR A 526 0.90 -0.46 -6.28
CA TYR A 526 0.10 -1.68 -6.33
C TYR A 526 -0.10 -2.22 -7.75
N THR A 527 0.24 -1.47 -8.79
CA THR A 527 0.14 -1.91 -10.19
C THR A 527 1.24 -2.92 -10.57
N ILE A 528 2.37 -2.97 -9.84
CA ILE A 528 3.54 -3.80 -10.23
C ILE A 528 3.18 -5.29 -10.42
N PRO A 529 2.50 -5.99 -9.47
CA PRO A 529 2.16 -7.39 -9.67
C PRO A 529 1.12 -7.60 -10.79
N LEU A 530 0.29 -6.59 -11.05
CA LEU A 530 -0.76 -6.62 -12.07
C LEU A 530 -0.15 -6.48 -13.47
N LEU A 531 0.80 -5.56 -13.64
CA LEU A 531 1.58 -5.40 -14.87
C LEU A 531 2.39 -6.67 -15.19
N PHE A 532 2.98 -7.28 -14.17
CA PHE A 532 3.65 -8.56 -14.34
C PHE A 532 2.69 -9.65 -14.83
N ALA A 533 1.50 -9.76 -14.23
CA ALA A 533 0.49 -10.74 -14.64
C ALA A 533 0.04 -10.56 -16.10
N VAL A 534 -0.30 -9.33 -16.52
CA VAL A 534 -0.72 -9.07 -17.91
C VAL A 534 0.43 -9.21 -18.90
N GLY A 535 1.66 -8.85 -18.51
CA GLY A 535 2.85 -9.05 -19.34
C GLY A 535 3.09 -10.52 -19.68
N GLN A 536 2.71 -11.45 -18.80
CA GLN A 536 2.77 -12.89 -19.09
C GLN A 536 1.74 -13.33 -20.14
N CYS A 537 0.67 -12.57 -20.33
CA CYS A 537 -0.40 -12.85 -21.29
C CYS A 537 -0.12 -12.28 -22.69
N PHE A 538 0.66 -11.20 -22.82
CA PHE A 538 0.86 -10.55 -24.11
C PHE A 538 1.80 -11.30 -25.06
N GLU A 539 1.49 -11.20 -26.35
CA GLU A 539 2.27 -11.78 -27.46
C GLU A 539 2.95 -10.72 -28.32
N ASN A 540 2.32 -9.55 -28.48
CA ASN A 540 2.86 -8.47 -29.30
C ASN A 540 4.14 -7.88 -28.66
N PRO A 541 5.28 -7.82 -29.37
CA PRO A 541 6.52 -7.23 -28.86
C PRO A 541 6.39 -5.77 -28.40
N GLU A 542 5.57 -4.96 -29.07
CA GLU A 542 5.33 -3.56 -28.71
C GLU A 542 4.56 -3.44 -27.38
N GLU A 543 3.53 -4.28 -27.19
CA GLU A 543 2.78 -4.34 -25.93
C GLU A 543 3.68 -4.79 -24.77
N ARG A 544 4.51 -5.81 -25.00
CA ARG A 544 5.50 -6.30 -24.04
C ARG A 544 6.48 -5.20 -23.65
N GLN A 545 6.97 -4.43 -24.62
CA GLN A 545 7.89 -3.32 -24.36
C GLN A 545 7.24 -2.24 -23.50
N ILE A 546 5.98 -1.88 -23.76
CA ILE A 546 5.25 -0.90 -22.96
C ILE A 546 5.10 -1.36 -21.51
N VAL A 547 4.80 -2.65 -21.26
CA VAL A 547 4.74 -3.20 -19.90
C VAL A 547 6.10 -3.07 -19.19
N VAL A 548 7.19 -3.37 -19.89
CA VAL A 548 8.55 -3.20 -19.35
C VAL A 548 8.85 -1.74 -19.03
N ASP A 549 8.47 -0.81 -19.90
CA ASP A 549 8.72 0.62 -19.70
C ASP A 549 7.88 1.19 -18.55
N LEU A 550 6.64 0.73 -18.37
CA LEU A 550 5.81 1.04 -17.21
C LEU A 550 6.45 0.55 -15.90
N LEU A 551 6.94 -0.70 -15.87
CA LEU A 551 7.64 -1.25 -14.71
C LEU A 551 8.92 -0.47 -14.38
N ARG A 552 9.77 -0.20 -15.39
CA ARG A 552 10.97 0.63 -15.22
C ARG A 552 10.64 2.03 -14.74
N GLY A 553 9.58 2.64 -15.26
CA GLY A 553 9.09 3.94 -14.83
C GLY A 553 8.67 3.96 -13.37
N ILE A 554 8.00 2.90 -12.90
CA ILE A 554 7.64 2.76 -11.48
C ILE A 554 8.89 2.65 -10.59
N GLU A 555 9.88 1.83 -10.96
CA GLU A 555 11.14 1.73 -10.20
C GLU A 555 11.91 3.05 -10.18
N ALA A 556 11.97 3.75 -11.30
CA ALA A 556 12.64 5.04 -11.41
C ALA A 556 11.94 6.16 -10.61
N ASP A 557 10.60 6.17 -10.58
CA ASP A 557 9.82 7.21 -9.91
C ASP A 557 9.63 6.96 -8.40
N LEU A 558 9.52 5.68 -7.99
CA LEU A 558 9.06 5.28 -6.65
C LEU A 558 10.07 4.39 -5.90
N GLY A 559 11.19 4.03 -6.51
CA GLY A 559 12.24 3.22 -5.88
C GLY A 559 11.85 1.77 -5.59
N TRP A 560 10.66 1.31 -6.02
CA TRP A 560 10.21 -0.08 -5.88
C TRP A 560 10.98 -1.01 -6.80
N GLU A 561 11.36 -2.20 -6.32
CA GLU A 561 12.05 -3.20 -7.14
C GLU A 561 11.13 -3.77 -8.23
N THR A 562 11.55 -3.66 -9.50
CA THR A 562 10.84 -4.25 -10.64
C THR A 562 11.74 -5.05 -11.59
N SER A 563 13.05 -4.87 -11.47
CA SER A 563 14.07 -5.47 -12.32
C SER A 563 14.00 -7.00 -12.40
N VAL A 564 13.80 -7.69 -11.27
CA VAL A 564 13.66 -9.16 -11.21
C VAL A 564 12.41 -9.61 -11.98
N ARG A 565 11.31 -8.85 -11.90
CA ARG A 565 10.07 -9.16 -12.63
C ARG A 565 10.24 -8.95 -14.13
N ILE A 566 10.93 -7.90 -14.54
CA ILE A 566 11.25 -7.64 -15.95
C ILE A 566 12.09 -8.79 -16.51
N GLN A 567 13.14 -9.21 -15.81
CA GLN A 567 13.97 -10.35 -16.22
C GLN A 567 13.16 -11.65 -16.36
N LYS A 568 12.23 -11.91 -15.42
CA LYS A 568 11.32 -13.07 -15.50
C LYS A 568 10.38 -13.00 -16.71
N LEU A 569 9.87 -11.80 -17.05
CA LEU A 569 9.04 -11.60 -18.25
C LEU A 569 9.85 -11.86 -19.53
N GLU A 570 11.01 -11.22 -19.66
CA GLU A 570 11.89 -11.35 -20.83
C GLU A 570 12.33 -12.81 -21.03
N ALA A 571 12.70 -13.52 -19.97
CA ALA A 571 13.04 -14.94 -20.02
C ALA A 571 11.86 -15.82 -20.46
N SER A 572 10.64 -15.54 -19.98
CA SER A 572 9.42 -16.25 -20.38
C SER A 572 9.09 -16.02 -21.86
N TRP A 573 9.26 -14.79 -22.35
CA TRP A 573 9.01 -14.45 -23.75
C TRP A 573 10.03 -15.05 -24.70
N ALA A 574 11.28 -15.24 -24.27
CA ALA A 574 12.33 -15.88 -25.08
C ALA A 574 12.16 -17.40 -25.21
N GLN A 575 11.35 -18.02 -24.34
CA GLN A 575 11.04 -19.46 -24.39
C GLN A 575 9.83 -19.80 -25.28
N ARG A 576 9.07 -18.79 -25.73
CA ARG A 576 7.94 -18.92 -26.65
C ARG A 576 8.40 -18.63 -28.06
#